data_AF-A0A3D1BW06-F1
#
_entry.id   AF-A0A3D1BW06-F1
#
_cell.length_a   1.000
_cell.length_b   1.000
_cell.length_c   1.000
_cell.angle_alpha   90.00
_cell.angle_beta   90.00
_cell.angle_gamma   90.00
#
_symmetry.space_group_name_H-M   'P 1'
#
loop_
_entity.id
_entity.type
_entity.pdbx_description
1 polymer ?
#
loop_
_entity_poly.entity_id
_entity_poly.type
_entity_poly.pdbx_seq_one_letter_code
_entity_poly.pdbx_strand_id
1 'polypeptide(L)' 'MKRTRTSKAWMQEHVNDAFVKQAQKDGFRSRAAYKLMEIHEKYKLIKPGMNVVDLGST' A
#
# COMPACT_ATOMS: atom_id res chain seq x y z
N MET A 1 -8.72 -11.33 24.25
CA MET A 1 -7.98 -10.15 23.72
C MET A 1 -8.85 -8.91 23.86
N LYS A 2 -8.39 -7.87 24.58
CA LYS A 2 -9.11 -6.58 24.67
C LYS A 2 -9.13 -5.92 23.29
N ARG A 3 -10.32 -5.71 22.70
CA ARG A 3 -10.46 -4.89 21.48
C ARG A 3 -10.06 -3.45 21.80
N THR A 4 -8.91 -3.00 21.32
CA THR A 4 -8.46 -1.62 21.48
C THR A 4 -9.38 -0.71 20.67
N ARG A 5 -9.91 0.36 21.29
CA ARG A 5 -10.83 1.33 20.66
C ARG A 5 -10.25 1.98 19.40
N THR A 6 -8.93 1.97 19.24
CA THR A 6 -8.18 2.46 18.07
C THR A 6 -8.37 1.62 16.80
N SER A 7 -8.69 0.33 16.90
CA SER A 7 -8.82 -0.54 15.72
C SER A 7 -10.00 -0.17 14.80
N LYS A 8 -11.12 0.30 15.35
CA LYS A 8 -12.31 0.68 14.56
C LYS A 8 -12.10 1.97 13.79
N ALA A 9 -11.51 3.00 14.43
CA ALA A 9 -11.27 4.29 13.78
C ALA A 9 -10.28 4.14 12.63
N TRP A 10 -9.15 3.45 12.88
CA TRP A 10 -8.15 3.16 11.86
C TRP A 10 -8.70 2.33 10.69
N MET A 11 -9.51 1.30 10.97
CA MET A 11 -10.18 0.53 9.92
C MET A 11 -11.11 1.42 9.08
N GLN A 12 -11.86 2.32 9.71
CA GLN A 12 -12.75 3.22 9.01
C GLN A 12 -11.98 4.24 8.15
N GLU A 13 -10.87 4.77 8.66
CA GLU A 13 -9.96 5.62 7.88
C GLU A 13 -9.39 4.86 6.67
N HIS A 14 -8.92 3.63 6.89
CA HIS A 14 -8.36 2.78 5.85
C HIS A 14 -9.37 2.49 4.73
N VAL A 15 -10.61 2.13 5.08
CA VAL A 15 -11.68 1.85 4.10
C VAL A 15 -12.09 3.11 3.34
N ASN A 16 -11.95 4.30 3.94
CA ASN A 16 -12.30 5.56 3.30
C ASN A 16 -11.16 6.21 2.51
N ASP A 17 -9.92 5.72 2.66
CA ASP A 17 -8.76 6.21 1.92
C ASP A 17 -8.97 6.07 0.41
N ALA A 18 -8.89 7.20 -0.29
CA ALA A 18 -9.12 7.26 -1.74
C ALA A 18 -8.14 6.37 -2.51
N PHE A 19 -6.90 6.25 -2.06
CA PHE A 19 -5.90 5.41 -2.72
C PHE A 19 -6.09 3.93 -2.41
N VAL A 20 -6.69 3.57 -1.27
CA VAL A 20 -7.12 2.17 -1.04
C VAL A 20 -8.21 1.79 -2.03
N LYS A 21 -9.23 2.64 -2.21
CA LYS A 21 -10.30 2.41 -3.20
C LYS A 21 -9.76 2.39 -4.62
N GLN A 22 -8.86 3.29 -4.98
CA GLN A 22 -8.25 3.33 -6.29
C GLN A 22 -7.39 2.10 -6.55
N ALA A 23 -6.57 1.68 -5.58
CA ALA A 23 -5.76 0.45 -5.68
C ALA A 23 -6.62 -0.79 -5.93
N GLN A 24 -7.78 -0.90 -5.27
CA GLN A 24 -8.72 -1.99 -5.52
C GLN A 24 -9.28 -1.96 -6.96
N LYS A 25 -9.65 -0.77 -7.45
CA LYS A 25 -10.15 -0.60 -8.83
C LYS A 25 -9.10 -0.95 -9.87
N ASP A 26 -7.85 -0.55 -9.63
CA ASP A 26 -6.73 -0.75 -10.55
C ASP A 26 -6.10 -2.16 -10.42
N GLY A 27 -6.60 -3.00 -9.51
CA GLY A 27 -6.12 -4.36 -9.29
C GLY A 27 -4.80 -4.46 -8.51
N PHE A 28 -4.38 -3.39 -7.84
CA PHE A 28 -3.18 -3.40 -6.99
C PHE A 28 -3.45 -4.02 -5.61
N ARG A 29 -2.46 -4.75 -5.10
CA ARG A 29 -2.53 -5.39 -3.77
C ARG A 29 -2.70 -4.37 -2.63
N SER A 30 -2.09 -3.19 -2.74
CA SER A 30 -2.17 -2.15 -1.72
C SER A 30 -1.97 -0.75 -2.33
N ARG A 31 -2.39 0.29 -1.60
CA ARG A 31 -2.15 1.69 -1.99
C ARG A 31 -0.67 2.07 -2.06
N ALA A 32 0.24 1.25 -1.52
CA ALA A 32 1.68 1.50 -1.57
C ALA A 32 2.25 1.35 -3.00
N ALA A 33 1.53 0.65 -3.89
CA ALA A 33 1.91 0.51 -5.30
C ALA A 33 2.14 1.87 -5.97
N TYR A 34 1.29 2.86 -5.71
CA TYR A 34 1.43 4.21 -6.29
C TYR A 34 2.75 4.88 -5.91
N LYS A 35 3.12 4.81 -4.63
CA LYS A 35 4.40 5.36 -4.15
C LYS A 35 5.59 4.63 -4.77
N LEU A 36 5.51 3.30 -4.86
CA LEU A 36 6.56 2.50 -5.48
C LEU A 36 6.71 2.85 -6.97
N MET A 37 5.61 3.03 -7.69
CA MET A 37 5.60 3.44 -9.10
C MET A 37 6.24 4.82 -9.29
N GLU A 38 5.86 5.81 -8.47
CA GLU A 38 6.43 7.16 -8.54
C GLU A 38 7.93 7.17 -8.25
N ILE A 39 8.36 6.46 -7.18
CA ILE A 39 9.78 6.30 -6.84
C ILE A 39 10.52 5.60 -7.98
N HIS A 40 9.93 4.55 -8.53
CA HIS A 40 10.56 3.81 -9.61
C HIS A 40 10.66 4.65 -10.89
N GLU A 41 9.65 5.44 -11.21
CA GLU A 41 9.66 6.35 -12.36
C GLU A 41 10.81 7.37 -12.25
N LYS A 42 10.98 7.98 -11.06
CA LYS A 42 11.99 9.00 -10.80
C LYS A 42 13.41 8.45 -10.70
N TYR A 43 13.60 7.33 -10.01
CA TYR A 43 14.93 6.83 -9.64
C TYR A 43 15.35 5.54 -10.37
N LYS A 44 14.46 4.94 -11.17
CA LYS A 44 14.69 3.66 -11.85
C LYS A 44 15.21 2.57 -10.90
N LEU A 45 14.57 2.50 -9.72
CA LEU A 45 15.01 1.68 -8.58
C LEU A 45 15.08 0.17 -8.89
N ILE A 46 14.02 -0.39 -9.48
CA ILE A 46 13.92 -1.82 -9.81
C ILE A 46 14.47 -2.07 -11.22
N LYS A 47 15.31 -3.10 -11.39
CA LYS A 47 15.91 -3.44 -12.68
C LYS A 47 15.72 -4.93 -13.00
N PRO A 48 15.72 -5.33 -14.29
CA PRO A 48 15.69 -6.73 -14.67
C PRO A 48 16.79 -7.53 -13.97
N GLY A 49 16.44 -8.72 -13.45
CA GLY A 49 17.36 -9.62 -12.75
C GLY A 49 17.48 -9.38 -11.24
N MET A 50 16.80 -8.38 -10.68
CA MET A 50 16.73 -8.19 -9.22
C MET A 50 15.73 -9.15 -8.57
N ASN A 51 16.09 -9.67 -7.39
CA ASN A 51 15.14 -10.31 -6.49
C ASN A 51 14.48 -9.23 -5.62
N VAL A 52 13.16 -9.13 -5.68
CA VAL A 52 12.38 -8.10 -4.97
C VAL A 52 11.48 -8.77 -3.95
N VAL A 53 11.51 -8.27 -2.71
CA VAL A 53 10.67 -8.74 -1.60
C VAL A 53 9.84 -7.57 -1.07
N ASP A 54 8.51 -7.74 -1.03
CA ASP A 54 7.61 -6.80 -0.35
C ASP A 54 7.44 -7.25 1.11
N LEU A 55 7.92 -6.44 2.04
CA LEU A 55 7.86 -6.74 3.47
C LEU A 55 6.56 -6.25 4.13
N GLY A 56 5.75 -5.44 3.43
CA GLY A 56 4.61 -4.75 4.03
C GLY A 56 5.00 -3.88 5.24
N SER A 57 4.04 -3.09 5.72
CA SER A 57 4.11 -2.43 7.03
C SER A 57 2.68 -2.29 7.54
N THR A 58 2.46 -2.59 8.82
CA THR A 58 1.15 -2.62 9.47
C THR A 58 0.79 -1.28 10.10
#